data_AF-A0A6M3IF38-F1
#
_entry.id   AF-A0A6M3IF38-F1
#
_cell.length_a   1.000
_cell.length_b   1.000
_cell.length_c   1.000
_cell.angle_alpha   90.00
_cell.angle_beta   90.00
_cell.angle_gamma   90.00
#
_symmetry.space_group_name_H-M   'P 1'
#
loop_
_entity.id
_entity.type
_entity.pdbx_description
1 polymer ?
#
loop_
_entity_poly.entity_id
_entity_poly.type
_entity_poly.pdbx_seq_one_letter_code
_entity_poly.pdbx_strand_id
1 'polypeptide(L)'
;MTQTIINTKGHEDEIAQMYQQGVKLIDIAEEYGVDFRTIRKVLRKMKIPVKCEREGGSSRKSKYKMKERVFSPELLAKMKENTRINDERIQYVNFVRTTEDQYLVSNIINHPIIG
;
A
#
# COMPACT_ATOMS: atom_id res chain seq x y z
N MET A 1 25.91 -29.38 -1.97
CA MET A 1 26.45 -28.52 -3.04
C MET A 1 27.04 -27.30 -2.37
N THR A 2 28.31 -27.01 -2.61
CA THR A 2 29.12 -26.06 -1.85
C THR A 2 28.68 -24.61 -2.12
N GLN A 3 28.38 -23.85 -1.06
CA GLN A 3 28.16 -22.41 -1.15
C GLN A 3 29.52 -21.73 -1.41
N THR A 4 29.82 -21.45 -2.67
CA THR A 4 30.97 -20.61 -3.03
C THR A 4 30.58 -19.18 -2.70
N ILE A 5 31.30 -18.53 -1.78
CA ILE A 5 31.11 -17.10 -1.49
C ILE A 5 31.72 -16.34 -2.67
N ILE A 6 30.96 -16.13 -3.74
CA ILE A 6 31.42 -15.47 -4.96
C ILE A 6 31.26 -13.97 -4.80
N ASN A 7 32.31 -13.22 -5.06
CA ASN A 7 32.24 -11.77 -5.12
C ASN A 7 31.43 -11.36 -6.35
N THR A 8 30.29 -10.69 -6.17
CA THR A 8 29.42 -10.25 -7.28
C THR A 8 30.10 -9.26 -8.25
N LYS A 9 31.25 -8.72 -7.87
CA LYS A 9 32.08 -7.84 -8.71
C LYS A 9 32.75 -8.66 -9.82
N GLY A 10 32.20 -8.60 -11.03
CA GLY A 10 32.75 -9.25 -12.22
C GLY A 10 31.76 -10.18 -12.94
N HIS A 11 30.73 -10.64 -12.23
CA HIS A 11 29.66 -11.50 -12.78
C HIS A 11 28.37 -10.72 -13.09
N GLU A 12 28.48 -9.40 -13.30
CA GLU A 12 27.30 -8.54 -13.53
C GLU A 12 26.54 -8.99 -14.79
N ASP A 13 27.24 -9.35 -15.87
CA ASP A 13 26.63 -9.79 -17.13
C ASP A 13 25.91 -11.15 -17.02
N GLU A 14 26.47 -12.11 -16.28
CA GLU A 14 25.86 -13.43 -16.04
C GLU A 14 24.56 -13.29 -15.24
N ILE A 15 24.57 -12.45 -14.20
CA ILE A 15 23.40 -12.12 -13.39
C ILE A 15 22.30 -11.48 -14.25
N ALA A 16 22.67 -10.61 -15.19
CA ALA A 16 21.73 -9.98 -16.11
C ALA A 16 21.08 -10.99 -17.06
N GLN A 17 21.88 -11.93 -17.61
CA GLN A 17 21.38 -12.98 -18.49
C GLN A 17 20.41 -13.93 -17.78
N MET A 18 20.74 -14.38 -16.57
CA MET A 18 19.86 -15.25 -15.77
C MET A 18 18.52 -14.55 -15.46
N TYR A 19 18.56 -13.26 -15.13
CA TYR A 19 17.35 -12.49 -14.90
C TYR A 19 16.51 -12.32 -16.17
N GLN A 20 17.14 -12.11 -17.33
CA GLN A 20 16.45 -12.02 -18.63
C GLN A 20 15.84 -13.36 -19.07
N GLN A 21 16.44 -14.48 -18.68
CA GLN A 21 15.88 -15.83 -18.86
C GLN A 21 14.66 -16.10 -17.96
N GLY A 22 14.34 -15.18 -17.04
CA GLY A 22 13.18 -15.29 -16.16
C GLY A 22 13.46 -15.99 -14.82
N VAL A 23 14.73 -16.24 -14.48
CA VAL A 23 15.10 -16.78 -13.17
C VAL A 23 14.78 -15.73 -12.09
N LYS A 24 14.21 -16.17 -10.96
CA LYS A 24 13.86 -15.27 -9.87
C LYS A 24 15.13 -14.75 -9.18
N LEU A 25 15.06 -13.51 -8.70
CA LEU A 25 16.16 -12.85 -7.99
C LEU A 25 16.66 -13.64 -6.76
N ILE A 26 15.76 -14.36 -6.09
CA ILE A 26 16.06 -15.15 -4.90
C ILE A 26 16.93 -16.34 -5.28
N ASP A 27 16.57 -17.05 -6.34
CA ASP A 27 17.30 -18.23 -6.82
C ASP A 27 18.72 -17.84 -7.29
N ILE A 28 18.84 -16.71 -8.01
CA ILE A 28 20.14 -16.14 -8.39
C ILE A 28 20.94 -15.74 -7.14
N ALA A 29 20.30 -15.21 -6.11
CA ALA A 29 20.97 -14.80 -4.89
C ALA A 29 21.51 -16.02 -4.09
N GLU A 30 20.74 -17.11 -4.03
CA GLU A 30 21.14 -18.37 -3.39
C GLU A 30 22.32 -19.02 -4.10
N GLU A 31 22.32 -19.03 -5.44
CA GLU A 31 23.40 -19.61 -6.24
C GLU A 31 24.75 -18.90 -6.02
N TYR A 32 24.70 -17.57 -5.86
CA TYR A 32 25.90 -16.74 -5.63
C TYR A 32 26.19 -16.53 -4.14
N GLY A 33 25.36 -17.04 -3.24
CA GLY A 33 25.54 -16.89 -1.78
C GLY A 33 25.45 -15.44 -1.29
N VAL A 34 24.67 -14.59 -1.96
CA VAL A 34 24.51 -13.16 -1.61
C VAL A 34 23.07 -12.83 -1.27
N ASP A 35 22.86 -11.70 -0.59
CA ASP A 35 21.50 -11.20 -0.35
C ASP A 35 20.85 -10.72 -1.66
N PHE A 36 19.55 -11.02 -1.84
CA PHE A 36 18.77 -10.63 -3.03
C PHE A 36 18.80 -9.11 -3.30
N ARG A 37 18.98 -8.27 -2.26
CA ARG A 37 19.11 -6.81 -2.42
C ARG A 37 20.41 -6.44 -3.12
N THR A 38 21.46 -7.26 -2.99
CA THR A 38 22.73 -7.11 -3.71
C THR A 38 22.53 -7.33 -5.19
N ILE A 39 21.89 -8.44 -5.58
CA ILE A 39 21.52 -8.72 -6.98
C ILE A 39 20.64 -7.59 -7.54
N ARG A 40 19.65 -7.12 -6.77
CA ARG A 40 18.82 -5.98 -7.16
C ARG A 40 19.61 -4.69 -7.37
N LYS A 41 20.64 -4.42 -6.55
CA LYS A 41 21.55 -3.28 -6.73
C LYS A 41 22.35 -3.39 -8.03
N VAL A 42 22.86 -4.58 -8.34
CA VAL A 42 23.63 -4.87 -9.56
C VAL A 42 22.76 -4.65 -10.81
N LEU A 43 21.55 -5.22 -10.85
CA LEU A 43 20.61 -5.01 -11.96
C LEU A 43 20.22 -3.54 -12.13
N ARG A 44 20.05 -2.80 -11.01
CA ARG A 44 19.77 -1.36 -11.05
C ARG A 44 20.93 -0.54 -11.60
N LYS A 45 22.18 -0.92 -11.29
CA LYS A 45 23.39 -0.29 -11.84
C LYS A 45 23.47 -0.48 -13.36
N MET A 46 23.07 -1.64 -13.85
CA MET A 46 22.96 -1.95 -15.29
C MET A 46 21.69 -1.40 -15.96
N LYS A 47 20.87 -0.60 -15.25
CA LYS A 47 19.61 -0.02 -15.75
C LYS A 47 18.57 -1.05 -16.22
N ILE A 48 18.64 -2.29 -15.72
CA ILE A 48 17.64 -3.32 -16.03
C ILE A 48 16.41 -3.08 -15.14
N PRO A 49 15.20 -2.95 -15.71
CA PRO A 49 13.99 -2.72 -14.93
C PRO A 49 13.65 -3.96 -14.12
N VAL A 50 13.89 -3.91 -12.81
CA VAL A 50 13.52 -4.98 -11.90
C VAL A 50 12.02 -4.90 -11.65
N LYS A 51 11.29 -5.94 -12.04
CA LYS A 51 9.86 -6.05 -11.79
C LYS A 51 9.68 -6.13 -10.28
N CYS A 52 9.30 -4.99 -9.69
CA CYS A 52 8.90 -4.96 -8.29
C CYS A 52 7.50 -5.55 -8.26
N GLU A 53 7.40 -6.87 -8.09
CA GLU A 53 6.16 -7.47 -7.64
C GLU A 53 5.91 -6.84 -6.26
N ARG A 54 5.03 -5.83 -6.24
CA ARG A 54 4.46 -5.31 -5.00
C ARG A 54 3.59 -6.43 -4.46
N GLU A 55 4.21 -7.46 -3.90
CA GLU A 55 3.52 -8.48 -3.11
C GLU A 55 2.96 -7.75 -1.90
N GLY A 56 1.71 -7.34 -2.02
CA GLY A 56 0.94 -6.70 -0.97
C GLY A 56 1.56 -5.39 -0.52
N GLY A 57 0.99 -4.26 -0.95
CA GLY A 57 1.01 -3.09 -0.08
C GLY A 57 0.62 -3.57 1.31
N SER A 58 1.52 -3.43 2.29
CA SER A 58 1.22 -3.84 3.66
C SER A 58 0.15 -2.88 4.17
N SER A 59 -1.10 -3.14 3.82
CA SER A 59 -2.19 -2.78 4.71
C SER A 59 -1.83 -3.51 5.99
N ARG A 60 -1.27 -2.78 6.96
CA ARG A 60 -1.21 -3.26 8.33
C ARG A 60 -2.66 -3.58 8.63
N LYS A 61 -3.06 -4.86 8.54
CA LYS A 61 -4.41 -5.27 8.92
C LYS A 61 -4.55 -4.81 10.36
N SER A 62 -5.41 -3.82 10.57
CA SER A 62 -5.67 -3.28 11.89
C SER A 62 -5.94 -4.45 12.82
N LYS A 63 -5.15 -4.58 13.89
CA LYS A 63 -5.34 -5.62 14.90
C LYS A 63 -6.69 -5.53 15.61
N TYR A 64 -7.41 -4.43 15.40
CA TYR A 64 -8.72 -4.19 16.01
C TYR A 64 -9.82 -4.63 15.06
N LYS A 65 -10.46 -5.77 15.39
CA LYS A 65 -11.81 -6.05 14.88
C LYS A 65 -12.69 -4.88 15.33
N MET A 66 -13.20 -4.10 14.37
CA MET A 66 -14.16 -3.04 14.65
C MET A 66 -15.39 -3.72 15.27
N LYS A 67 -15.58 -3.56 16.59
CA LYS A 67 -16.75 -4.14 17.27
C LYS A 67 -17.99 -3.56 16.61
N GLU A 68 -18.95 -4.43 16.31
CA GLU A 68 -20.27 -4.01 15.86
C GLU A 68 -20.81 -2.97 16.85
N ARG A 69 -21.15 -1.77 16.35
CA ARG A 69 -21.63 -0.68 17.21
C ARG A 69 -23.06 -1.00 17.60
N VAL A 70 -23.24 -1.76 18.68
CA VAL A 70 -24.55 -1.89 19.32
C VAL A 70 -24.81 -0.57 20.04
N PHE A 71 -25.57 0.32 19.40
CA PHE A 71 -25.93 1.60 19.99
C PHE A 71 -26.94 1.39 21.13
N SER A 72 -26.80 2.16 22.21
CA SER A 72 -27.80 2.20 23.28
C SER A 72 -29.19 2.53 22.69
N PRO A 73 -30.28 1.94 23.20
CA PRO A 73 -31.64 2.27 22.78
C PRO A 73 -31.94 3.78 22.77
N GLU A 74 -31.40 4.51 23.75
CA GLU A 74 -31.55 5.97 23.84
C GLU A 74 -30.86 6.70 22.66
N LEU A 75 -29.69 6.23 22.26
CA LEU A 75 -28.93 6.82 21.16
C LEU A 75 -29.61 6.55 19.81
N LEU A 76 -30.21 5.37 19.64
CA LEU A 76 -31.03 5.05 18.47
C LEU A 76 -32.25 5.97 18.36
N ALA A 77 -32.91 6.24 19.48
CA ALA A 77 -34.04 7.17 19.53
C ALA A 77 -33.61 8.60 19.15
N LYS A 78 -32.48 9.07 19.69
CA LYS A 78 -31.92 10.39 19.34
C LYS A 78 -31.53 10.50 17.88
N MET A 79 -30.91 9.46 17.30
CA MET A 79 -30.56 9.44 15.89
C MET A 79 -31.80 9.50 14.99
N LYS A 80 -32.82 8.70 15.32
CA LYS A 80 -34.09 8.67 14.58
C LYS A 80 -34.79 10.02 14.62
N GLU A 81 -34.81 10.67 15.77
CA GLU A 81 -35.40 12.00 15.92
C GLU A 81 -34.62 13.06 15.14
N ASN A 82 -33.29 13.02 15.15
CA ASN A 82 -32.48 13.91 14.34
C ASN A 82 -32.72 13.72 12.84
N THR A 83 -32.87 12.47 12.38
CA THR A 83 -33.25 12.18 11.00
C THR A 83 -34.62 12.77 10.66
N ARG A 84 -35.63 12.58 11.53
CA ARG A 84 -36.98 13.14 11.35
C ARG A 84 -36.95 14.66 11.21
N ILE A 85 -36.23 15.35 12.10
CA ILE A 85 -36.11 16.80 12.08
C ILE A 85 -35.39 17.27 10.81
N ASN A 86 -34.35 16.56 10.37
CA ASN A 86 -33.63 16.89 9.15
C ASN A 86 -34.51 16.71 7.91
N ASP A 87 -35.24 15.60 7.80
CA ASP A 87 -36.14 15.33 6.67
C ASP A 87 -37.29 16.34 6.61
N GLU A 88 -37.79 16.81 7.76
CA GLU A 88 -38.84 17.84 7.83
C GLU A 88 -38.34 19.25 7.48
N ARG A 89 -37.11 19.58 7.89
CA ARG A 89 -36.58 20.96 7.80
C ARG A 89 -35.70 21.21 6.59
N ILE A 90 -35.10 20.17 6.03
CA ILE A 90 -34.18 20.28 4.90
C ILE A 90 -34.93 19.90 3.62
N GLN A 91 -35.62 20.88 3.04
CA GLN A 91 -36.40 20.67 1.80
C GLN A 91 -35.52 20.58 0.55
N TYR A 92 -34.35 21.22 0.56
CA TYR A 92 -33.43 21.20 -0.56
C TYR A 92 -31.99 21.46 -0.10
N VAL A 93 -31.04 20.62 -0.54
CA VAL A 93 -29.61 20.85 -0.36
C VAL A 93 -28.97 21.04 -1.73
N ASN A 94 -28.53 22.27 -2.01
CA ASN A 94 -27.71 22.58 -3.17
C ASN A 94 -26.26 22.17 -2.88
N PHE A 95 -25.84 21.02 -3.41
CA PHE A 95 -24.43 20.64 -3.38
C PHE A 95 -23.70 21.29 -4.55
N VAL A 96 -23.12 22.46 -4.32
CA VAL A 96 -22.15 23.04 -5.25
C VAL A 96 -20.85 22.27 -5.09
N ARG A 97 -20.52 21.41 -6.05
CA ARG A 97 -19.21 20.73 -6.07
C ARG A 97 -18.19 21.67 -6.69
N THR A 98 -17.53 22.49 -5.87
CA THR A 98 -16.35 23.21 -6.36
C THR A 98 -15.14 22.26 -6.39
N THR A 99 -14.19 22.52 -7.28
CA THR A 99 -12.91 21.79 -7.31
C THR A 99 -12.16 21.97 -5.99
N GLU A 100 -12.24 23.16 -5.39
CA GLU A 100 -11.64 23.49 -4.10
C GLU A 100 -12.22 22.64 -2.97
N ASP A 101 -13.55 22.44 -2.94
CA ASP A 101 -14.21 21.58 -1.95
C ASP A 101 -13.77 20.11 -2.09
N GLN A 102 -13.58 19.62 -3.32
CA GLN A 102 -13.08 18.27 -3.56
C GLN A 102 -11.65 18.09 -3.06
N TYR A 103 -10.79 19.10 -3.30
CA TYR A 103 -9.43 19.11 -2.78
C TYR A 103 -9.40 19.20 -1.25
N LEU A 104 -10.27 20.01 -0.64
CA LEU A 104 -10.37 20.16 0.81
C LEU A 104 -10.84 18.87 1.47
N VAL A 105 -11.91 18.24 0.97
CA VAL A 105 -12.41 16.95 1.46
C VAL A 105 -11.34 15.86 1.29
N SER A 106 -10.67 15.81 0.14
CA SER A 106 -9.55 14.89 -0.10
C SER A 106 -8.41 15.13 0.89
N ASN A 107 -8.04 16.38 1.16
CA ASN A 107 -6.98 16.72 2.10
C ASN A 107 -7.35 16.34 3.54
N ILE A 108 -8.58 16.53 3.98
CA ILE A 108 -9.03 16.15 5.33
C ILE A 108 -9.03 14.62 5.50
N ILE A 109 -9.48 13.87 4.49
CA ILE A 109 -9.48 12.40 4.52
C ILE A 109 -8.07 11.84 4.50
N ASN A 110 -7.18 12.42 3.69
CA ASN A 110 -5.82 11.94 3.48
C ASN A 110 -4.82 12.46 4.52
N HIS A 111 -5.11 13.60 5.15
CA HIS A 111 -4.31 14.25 6.19
C HIS A 111 -5.24 14.66 7.34
N PRO A 112 -5.75 13.69 8.12
CA PRO A 112 -6.63 14.00 9.24
C PRO A 112 -5.87 14.89 10.23
N ILE A 113 -6.40 16.10 10.44
CA ILE A 113 -5.87 17.06 11.41
C ILE A 113 -6.34 16.62 12.81
N ILE A 114 -5.73 15.57 13.34
CA ILE A 114 -5.89 15.20 14.76
C ILE A 114 -4.51 14.81 15.29
N GLY A 115 -4.10 15.49 16.38
CA GLY A 115 -3.02 15.05 17.25
C GLY A 115 -3.44 13.87 18.12
#